data_AF-A0A957YWR8-F1
#
_entry.id   AF-A0A957YWR8-F1
#
_cell.length_a   1.000
_cell.length_b   1.000
_cell.length_c   1.000
_cell.angle_alpha   90.00
_cell.angle_beta   90.00
_cell.angle_gamma   90.00
#
_symmetry.space_group_name_H-M   'P 1'
#
loop_
_entity.id
_entity.type
_entity.pdbx_description
1 polymer ?
#
loop_
_entity_poly.entity_id
_entity_poly.type
_entity_poly.pdbx_seq_one_letter_code
_entity_poly.pdbx_strand_id
1 'polypeptide(L)'
;YQGGHWTVTPTGIYYSGGNVGIGTSSPVYEFDVVASSIRIASPLSAGWSEIDLFSGRTVSDEKIWNIANNGSNGMLQFRALNDARTAALVEPLNILRNGNVGIGTVTPGAPLEVVSSGAFPSGIRVKGSDCPTLFFDQAGSGAYSMALHYCDTGNELRFGRHADSFGAWQANVFAMNMVSGNFTISGQGYQPGGGSWADSSDERLKHNIRPIAGALEKLARLQGVEFDWRKPKAHGNQPHSGGFIAQDVQQVFPEFITSEKCDAEECGLVDQGNVLKLSLPFVFDAYVVEAIKELKAENDNLRAVLQSHTEAIDALRAEVVSGK
;
A
#
# COMPACT_ATOMS: atom_id res chain seq x y z
N TYR A 1 -62.81 33.41 -32.04
CA TYR A 1 -62.50 32.03 -31.66
C TYR A 1 -61.01 31.83 -31.82
N GLN A 2 -60.26 31.87 -30.72
CA GLN A 2 -58.87 31.42 -30.75
C GLN A 2 -58.92 29.89 -30.93
N GLY A 3 -58.46 29.40 -32.08
CA GLY A 3 -58.34 27.96 -32.31
C GLY A 3 -57.42 27.37 -31.24
N GLY A 4 -57.81 26.23 -30.66
CA GLY A 4 -56.99 25.56 -29.66
C GLY A 4 -55.61 25.27 -30.22
N HIS A 5 -54.56 25.68 -29.50
CA HIS A 5 -53.17 25.44 -29.92
C HIS A 5 -52.75 23.96 -29.87
N TRP A 6 -53.55 23.13 -29.21
CA TRP A 6 -53.36 21.68 -29.10
C TRP A 6 -54.23 20.95 -30.11
N THR A 7 -53.64 20.00 -30.84
CA THR A 7 -54.38 19.11 -31.74
C THR A 7 -54.74 17.84 -31.01
N VAL A 8 -56.04 17.51 -30.98
CA VAL A 8 -56.56 16.27 -30.40
C VAL A 8 -56.88 15.29 -31.51
N THR A 9 -56.39 14.07 -31.37
CA THR A 9 -56.67 12.92 -32.24
C THR A 9 -57.30 11.80 -31.41
N PRO A 10 -57.91 10.77 -32.03
CA PRO A 10 -58.41 9.62 -31.29
C PRO A 10 -57.35 8.90 -30.44
N THR A 11 -56.07 9.00 -30.81
CA THR A 11 -54.96 8.29 -30.16
C THR A 11 -54.05 9.18 -29.32
N GLY A 12 -54.33 10.49 -29.20
CA GLY A 12 -53.49 11.38 -28.40
C GLY A 12 -53.74 12.86 -28.62
N ILE A 13 -53.06 13.67 -27.81
CA ILE A 13 -53.04 15.13 -27.88
C ILE A 13 -51.59 15.57 -28.13
N TYR A 14 -51.38 16.50 -29.05
CA TYR A 14 -50.04 17.01 -29.36
C TYR A 14 -50.03 18.51 -29.66
N TYR A 15 -48.85 19.11 -29.49
CA TYR A 15 -48.53 20.49 -29.81
C TYR A 15 -47.37 20.49 -30.80
N SER A 16 -47.47 21.27 -31.87
CA SER A 16 -46.54 21.21 -33.00
C SER A 16 -45.94 22.57 -33.39
N GLY A 17 -45.98 23.57 -32.51
CA GLY A 17 -45.42 24.88 -32.84
C GLY A 17 -44.84 25.63 -31.66
N GLY A 18 -43.53 25.85 -31.62
CA GLY A 18 -42.87 26.57 -30.53
C GLY A 18 -42.71 25.76 -29.24
N ASN A 19 -42.33 26.45 -28.17
CA ASN A 19 -42.01 25.87 -26.86
C ASN A 19 -43.24 25.87 -25.91
N VAL A 20 -43.34 24.85 -25.05
CA VAL A 20 -44.39 24.73 -24.03
C VAL A 20 -43.83 25.09 -22.65
N GLY A 21 -44.36 26.15 -22.05
CA GLY A 21 -44.04 26.58 -20.69
C GLY A 21 -45.11 26.19 -19.67
N ILE A 22 -44.70 25.60 -18.54
CA ILE A 22 -45.54 25.40 -17.34
C ILE A 22 -44.97 26.26 -16.22
N GLY A 23 -45.72 27.25 -15.75
CA GLY A 23 -45.23 28.21 -14.75
C GLY A 23 -44.33 29.32 -15.32
N THR A 24 -44.11 29.36 -16.64
CA THR A 24 -43.39 30.42 -17.35
C THR A 24 -44.09 30.79 -18.65
N SER A 25 -44.06 32.09 -19.01
CA SER A 25 -44.55 32.61 -20.29
C SER A 25 -43.43 32.81 -21.32
N SER A 26 -42.18 32.55 -20.94
CA SER A 26 -40.99 32.70 -21.79
C SER A 26 -40.13 31.44 -21.73
N PRO A 27 -40.63 30.29 -22.20
CA PRO A 27 -39.90 29.02 -22.15
C PRO A 27 -38.65 29.04 -23.03
N VAL A 28 -37.49 28.65 -22.46
CA VAL A 28 -36.19 28.63 -23.17
C VAL A 28 -35.95 27.30 -23.89
N TYR A 29 -36.57 26.22 -23.41
CA TYR A 29 -36.53 24.88 -24.01
C TYR A 29 -37.91 24.47 -24.55
N GLU A 30 -37.94 23.46 -25.42
CA GLU A 30 -39.18 22.94 -26.04
C GLU A 30 -40.25 22.57 -25.01
N PHE A 31 -39.83 22.05 -23.85
CA PHE A 31 -40.68 21.89 -22.67
C PHE A 31 -39.96 22.46 -21.45
N ASP A 32 -40.53 23.50 -20.86
CA ASP A 32 -39.92 24.25 -19.76
C ASP A 32 -40.89 24.33 -18.58
N VAL A 33 -40.49 23.81 -17.42
CA VAL A 33 -41.34 23.73 -16.22
C VAL A 33 -40.69 24.51 -15.09
N VAL A 34 -41.25 25.66 -14.77
CA VAL A 34 -40.86 26.50 -13.63
C VAL A 34 -41.84 26.25 -12.48
N ALA A 35 -41.59 25.17 -11.74
CA ALA A 35 -42.41 24.73 -10.60
C ALA A 35 -41.54 24.12 -9.49
N SER A 36 -42.09 24.02 -8.27
CA SER A 36 -41.36 23.47 -7.12
C SER A 36 -41.16 21.95 -7.17
N SER A 37 -41.98 21.22 -7.93
CA SER A 37 -41.85 19.78 -8.10
C SER A 37 -42.54 19.29 -9.38
N ILE A 38 -42.05 18.16 -9.91
CA ILE A 38 -42.67 17.40 -10.99
C ILE A 38 -42.91 15.99 -10.46
N ARG A 39 -44.14 15.49 -10.57
CA ARG A 39 -44.47 14.11 -10.19
C ARG A 39 -44.56 13.24 -11.43
N ILE A 40 -43.69 12.25 -11.51
CA ILE A 40 -43.78 11.14 -12.47
C ILE A 40 -44.12 9.90 -11.67
N ALA A 41 -45.29 9.33 -11.91
CA ALA A 41 -45.81 8.21 -11.13
C ALA A 41 -46.56 7.23 -12.03
N SER A 42 -46.27 5.95 -11.85
CA SER A 42 -47.06 4.89 -12.45
C SER A 42 -48.45 4.83 -11.79
N PRO A 43 -49.52 4.66 -12.57
CA PRO A 43 -50.85 4.42 -12.01
C PRO A 43 -51.03 2.98 -11.51
N LEU A 44 -50.08 2.09 -11.80
CA LEU A 44 -50.16 0.66 -11.47
C LEU A 44 -49.51 0.35 -10.11
N SER A 45 -50.08 -0.61 -9.39
CA SER A 45 -49.42 -1.23 -8.24
C SER A 45 -48.16 -1.94 -8.72
N ALA A 46 -47.02 -1.67 -8.07
CA ALA A 46 -45.69 -2.07 -8.51
C ALA A 46 -45.29 -1.60 -9.92
N GLY A 47 -45.90 -0.52 -10.40
CA GLY A 47 -45.57 0.09 -11.68
C GLY A 47 -44.32 0.95 -11.62
N TRP A 48 -43.55 0.90 -12.71
CA TRP A 48 -42.33 1.70 -12.86
C TRP A 48 -42.67 3.13 -13.23
N SER A 49 -41.89 4.07 -12.71
CA SER A 49 -41.97 5.49 -13.05
C SER A 49 -40.60 5.90 -13.56
N GLU A 50 -40.54 6.46 -14.78
CA GLU A 50 -39.27 6.56 -15.48
C GLU A 50 -39.18 7.77 -16.41
N ILE A 51 -37.94 8.16 -16.69
CA ILE A 51 -37.56 9.14 -17.70
C ILE A 51 -36.59 8.44 -18.65
N ASP A 52 -36.92 8.45 -19.94
CA ASP A 52 -36.10 7.86 -21.01
C ASP A 52 -35.34 8.96 -21.77
N LEU A 53 -34.06 8.71 -22.02
CA LEU A 53 -33.17 9.55 -22.81
C LEU A 53 -32.68 8.75 -24.03
N PHE A 54 -33.16 9.15 -25.21
CA PHE A 54 -32.88 8.51 -26.49
C PHE A 54 -31.71 9.20 -27.22
N SER A 55 -31.02 8.46 -28.10
CA SER A 55 -29.94 8.99 -28.96
C SER A 55 -30.36 9.19 -30.43
N GLY A 56 -31.60 8.83 -30.77
CA GLY A 56 -32.27 8.87 -32.06
C GLY A 56 -33.78 8.58 -31.90
N ARG A 57 -34.52 8.37 -32.98
CA ARG A 57 -35.96 8.00 -32.91
C ARG A 57 -36.34 6.89 -33.90
N THR A 58 -35.38 6.33 -34.64
CA THR A 58 -35.67 5.71 -35.95
C THR A 58 -34.95 4.40 -36.25
N VAL A 59 -34.26 3.78 -35.29
CA VAL A 59 -33.66 2.45 -35.50
C VAL A 59 -34.16 1.46 -34.46
N SER A 60 -34.44 0.23 -34.90
CA SER A 60 -34.68 -0.91 -34.00
C SER A 60 -33.44 -1.16 -33.13
N ASP A 61 -33.64 -1.49 -31.86
CA ASP A 61 -32.59 -1.73 -30.85
C ASP A 61 -31.86 -0.45 -30.38
N GLU A 62 -32.58 0.68 -30.36
CA GLU A 62 -31.99 1.94 -29.93
C GLU A 62 -31.55 1.91 -28.45
N LYS A 63 -30.33 2.39 -28.17
CA LYS A 63 -29.79 2.47 -26.83
C LYS A 63 -30.44 3.62 -26.05
N ILE A 64 -31.08 3.28 -24.94
CA ILE A 64 -31.75 4.22 -24.04
C ILE A 64 -30.95 4.32 -22.74
N TRP A 65 -30.70 5.56 -22.30
CA TRP A 65 -30.37 5.82 -20.90
C TRP A 65 -31.66 6.11 -20.14
N ASN A 66 -31.86 5.41 -19.03
CA ASN A 66 -33.09 5.48 -18.28
C ASN A 66 -32.80 5.78 -16.80
N ILE A 67 -33.61 6.67 -16.22
CA ILE A 67 -33.68 6.91 -14.78
C ILE A 67 -35.05 6.42 -14.32
N ALA A 68 -35.08 5.46 -13.41
CA ALA A 68 -36.35 4.90 -12.97
C ALA A 68 -36.43 4.64 -11.47
N ASN A 69 -37.65 4.74 -10.96
CA ASN A 69 -38.05 4.09 -9.73
C ASN A 69 -38.59 2.70 -10.05
N ASN A 70 -37.92 1.67 -9.51
CA ASN A 70 -38.33 0.29 -9.65
C ASN A 70 -39.68 0.08 -8.94
N GLY A 71 -40.69 -0.32 -9.70
CA GLY A 71 -42.04 -0.44 -9.15
C GLY A 71 -42.15 -1.51 -8.05
N SER A 72 -41.34 -2.57 -8.08
CA SER A 72 -41.47 -3.70 -7.14
C SER A 72 -40.82 -3.44 -5.78
N ASN A 73 -39.68 -2.74 -5.74
CA ASN A 73 -38.91 -2.54 -4.51
C ASN A 73 -38.56 -1.07 -4.21
N GLY A 74 -38.95 -0.15 -5.10
CA GLY A 74 -38.75 1.29 -4.94
C GLY A 74 -37.31 1.76 -5.06
N MET A 75 -36.40 0.92 -5.56
CA MET A 75 -34.99 1.24 -5.84
C MET A 75 -34.89 2.32 -6.93
N LEU A 76 -33.94 3.26 -6.78
CA LEU A 76 -33.56 4.17 -7.86
C LEU A 76 -32.52 3.50 -8.74
N GLN A 77 -32.75 3.49 -10.06
CA GLN A 77 -31.89 2.79 -11.00
C GLN A 77 -31.48 3.70 -12.15
N PHE A 78 -30.22 3.57 -12.55
CA PHE A 78 -29.68 4.10 -13.80
C PHE A 78 -29.40 2.91 -14.71
N ARG A 79 -30.06 2.85 -15.86
CA ARG A 79 -30.08 1.66 -16.73
C ARG A 79 -29.68 2.01 -18.15
N ALA A 80 -29.02 1.05 -18.79
CA ALA A 80 -28.85 1.02 -20.23
C ALA A 80 -29.81 -0.05 -20.80
N LEU A 81 -30.75 0.37 -21.63
CA LEU A 81 -31.79 -0.47 -22.21
C LEU A 81 -31.73 -0.42 -23.74
N ASN A 82 -32.42 -1.34 -24.39
CA ASN A 82 -32.85 -1.17 -25.77
C ASN A 82 -34.31 -0.70 -25.85
N ASP A 83 -34.70 -0.10 -26.98
CA ASP A 83 -36.07 0.35 -27.28
C ASP A 83 -37.13 -0.75 -27.20
N ALA A 84 -36.75 -1.99 -27.55
CA ALA A 84 -37.59 -3.17 -27.45
C ALA A 84 -37.79 -3.63 -26.00
N ARG A 85 -36.96 -3.15 -25.06
CA ARG A 85 -36.96 -3.54 -23.63
C ARG A 85 -36.85 -5.06 -23.42
N THR A 86 -36.20 -5.72 -24.36
CA THR A 86 -36.02 -7.18 -24.42
C THR A 86 -34.61 -7.64 -24.07
N ALA A 87 -33.61 -6.75 -24.14
CA ALA A 87 -32.24 -7.08 -23.78
C ALA A 87 -32.10 -7.27 -22.26
N ALA A 88 -31.25 -8.22 -21.85
CA ALA A 88 -30.88 -8.42 -20.45
C ALA A 88 -30.37 -7.09 -19.88
N LEU A 89 -31.00 -6.65 -18.79
CA LEU A 89 -30.68 -5.41 -18.09
C LEU A 89 -29.19 -5.42 -17.75
N VAL A 90 -28.42 -4.50 -18.33
CA VAL A 90 -27.19 -4.07 -17.69
C VAL A 90 -27.64 -3.06 -16.64
N GLU A 91 -27.48 -3.41 -15.37
CA GLU A 91 -27.85 -2.59 -14.23
C GLU A 91 -26.57 -1.94 -13.67
N PRO A 92 -26.07 -0.87 -14.31
CA PRO A 92 -24.77 -0.32 -13.96
C PRO A 92 -24.78 0.36 -12.59
N LEU A 93 -25.89 0.94 -12.14
CA LEU A 93 -25.98 1.62 -10.85
C LEU A 93 -27.38 1.50 -10.23
N ASN A 94 -27.42 0.96 -9.01
CA ASN A 94 -28.63 0.74 -8.22
C ASN A 94 -28.49 1.42 -6.87
N ILE A 95 -29.51 2.17 -6.44
CA ILE A 95 -29.56 2.80 -5.11
C ILE A 95 -30.79 2.28 -4.37
N LEU A 96 -30.55 1.51 -3.33
CA LEU A 96 -31.58 0.99 -2.45
C LEU A 96 -32.20 2.10 -1.59
N ARG A 97 -33.43 1.88 -1.11
CA ARG A 97 -34.12 2.81 -0.19
C ARG A 97 -33.39 3.02 1.14
N ASN A 98 -32.54 2.09 1.54
CA ASN A 98 -31.70 2.21 2.72
C ASN A 98 -30.39 2.99 2.46
N GLY A 99 -30.15 3.44 1.22
CA GLY A 99 -28.98 4.23 0.83
C GLY A 99 -27.82 3.41 0.24
N ASN A 100 -27.87 2.07 0.26
CA ASN A 100 -26.79 1.27 -0.32
C ASN A 100 -26.76 1.42 -1.84
N VAL A 101 -25.54 1.54 -2.38
CA VAL A 101 -25.25 1.70 -3.80
C VAL A 101 -24.61 0.43 -4.34
N GLY A 102 -25.23 -0.19 -5.33
CA GLY A 102 -24.68 -1.33 -6.07
C GLY A 102 -24.24 -0.91 -7.47
N ILE A 103 -23.01 -1.23 -7.85
CA ILE A 103 -22.52 -1.13 -9.23
C ILE A 103 -22.37 -2.56 -9.76
N GLY A 104 -23.19 -2.93 -10.75
CA GLY A 104 -23.25 -4.30 -11.27
C GLY A 104 -23.92 -5.32 -10.33
N THR A 105 -24.59 -4.87 -9.28
CA THR A 105 -25.42 -5.69 -8.38
C THR A 105 -26.68 -4.93 -7.95
N VAL A 106 -27.77 -5.66 -7.76
CA VAL A 106 -29.06 -5.14 -7.24
C VAL A 106 -29.29 -5.45 -5.75
N THR A 107 -28.39 -6.22 -5.13
CA THR A 107 -28.47 -6.60 -3.71
C THR A 107 -27.19 -6.23 -2.96
N PRO A 108 -26.79 -4.95 -2.92
CA PRO A 108 -25.58 -4.54 -2.22
C PRO A 108 -25.69 -4.80 -0.71
N GLY A 109 -24.77 -5.60 -0.16
CA GLY A 109 -24.63 -5.94 1.26
C GLY A 109 -23.90 -4.89 2.09
N ALA A 110 -23.31 -3.88 1.44
CA ALA A 110 -22.61 -2.76 2.06
C ALA A 110 -23.05 -1.41 1.45
N PRO A 111 -22.72 -0.26 2.06
CA PRO A 111 -23.08 1.06 1.52
C PRO A 111 -22.64 1.31 0.08
N LEU A 112 -21.50 0.76 -0.34
CA LEU A 112 -21.08 0.67 -1.74
C LEU A 112 -20.58 -0.74 -2.02
N GLU A 113 -21.16 -1.41 -3.01
CA GLU A 113 -20.68 -2.71 -3.50
C GLU A 113 -20.51 -2.67 -5.01
N VAL A 114 -19.31 -3.05 -5.47
CA VAL A 114 -18.97 -3.12 -6.90
C VAL A 114 -18.76 -4.58 -7.28
N VAL A 115 -19.61 -5.08 -8.17
CA VAL A 115 -19.56 -6.46 -8.68
C VAL A 115 -19.38 -6.41 -10.19
N SER A 116 -18.48 -7.25 -10.69
CA SER A 116 -18.28 -7.47 -12.12
C SER A 116 -18.51 -8.94 -12.45
N SER A 117 -19.09 -9.18 -13.62
CA SER A 117 -19.33 -10.52 -14.19
C SER A 117 -18.48 -10.81 -15.43
N GLY A 118 -17.45 -9.99 -15.69
CA GLY A 118 -16.60 -10.02 -16.89
C GLY A 118 -15.16 -10.47 -16.64
N ALA A 119 -14.31 -10.32 -17.67
CA ALA A 119 -12.92 -10.78 -17.69
C ALA A 119 -11.94 -10.04 -16.75
N PHE A 120 -12.40 -8.99 -16.07
CA PHE A 120 -11.60 -8.20 -15.14
C PHE A 120 -12.11 -8.38 -13.71
N PRO A 121 -11.23 -8.38 -12.69
CA PRO A 121 -11.68 -8.43 -11.31
C PRO A 121 -12.52 -7.20 -10.95
N SER A 122 -13.52 -7.40 -10.09
CA SER A 122 -14.28 -6.30 -9.50
C SER A 122 -13.34 -5.38 -8.75
N GLY A 123 -13.39 -4.07 -9.01
CA GLY A 123 -12.51 -3.12 -8.33
C GLY A 123 -12.79 -1.66 -8.66
N ILE A 124 -12.24 -0.78 -7.83
CA ILE A 124 -12.26 0.67 -8.03
C ILE A 124 -10.88 1.07 -8.57
N ARG A 125 -10.84 1.63 -9.77
CA ARG A 125 -9.61 2.13 -10.38
C ARG A 125 -9.43 3.61 -10.05
N VAL A 126 -8.43 3.93 -9.23
CA VAL A 126 -8.02 5.31 -8.93
C VAL A 126 -6.85 5.68 -9.84
N LYS A 127 -6.98 6.75 -10.62
CA LYS A 127 -5.93 7.28 -11.51
C LYS A 127 -5.69 8.75 -11.22
N GLY A 128 -4.43 9.16 -11.25
CA GLY A 128 -3.98 10.55 -11.15
C GLY A 128 -2.57 10.66 -11.70
N SER A 129 -2.17 11.87 -12.11
CA SER A 129 -0.79 12.18 -12.53
C SER A 129 0.19 12.23 -11.37
N ASP A 130 -0.30 12.59 -10.18
CA ASP A 130 0.51 12.92 -9.02
C ASP A 130 0.21 11.97 -7.87
N CYS A 131 0.66 10.72 -8.06
CA CYS A 131 0.45 9.60 -7.16
C CYS A 131 -1.06 9.39 -6.81
N PRO A 132 -1.77 8.42 -7.38
CA PRO A 132 -3.18 8.19 -7.05
C PRO A 132 -3.41 7.64 -5.63
N THR A 133 -4.39 8.20 -4.91
CA THR A 133 -4.65 7.89 -3.49
C THR A 133 -6.08 7.42 -3.22
N LEU A 134 -6.23 6.37 -2.40
CA LEU A 134 -7.49 6.01 -1.75
C LEU A 134 -7.43 6.39 -0.26
N PHE A 135 -8.41 7.15 0.21
CA PHE A 135 -8.47 7.67 1.57
C PHE A 135 -9.42 6.86 2.47
N PHE A 136 -9.03 6.74 3.73
CA PHE A 136 -9.77 6.10 4.82
C PHE A 136 -9.80 7.05 6.01
N ASP A 137 -10.96 7.64 6.25
CA ASP A 137 -11.19 8.62 7.31
C ASP A 137 -12.03 8.00 8.43
N GLN A 138 -11.65 8.25 9.69
CA GLN A 138 -12.50 7.97 10.84
C GLN A 138 -13.33 9.22 11.17
N ALA A 139 -14.66 9.06 11.26
CA ALA A 139 -15.54 10.16 11.63
C ALA A 139 -15.19 10.71 13.03
N GLY A 140 -15.04 12.03 13.14
CA GLY A 140 -14.76 12.72 14.41
C GLY A 140 -13.30 12.69 14.87
N SER A 141 -12.37 12.04 14.15
CA SER A 141 -10.94 12.16 14.45
C SER A 141 -10.37 13.38 13.72
N GLY A 142 -10.41 14.55 14.35
CA GLY A 142 -9.87 15.79 13.77
C GLY A 142 -8.33 15.85 13.66
N ALA A 143 -7.65 14.70 13.55
CA ALA A 143 -6.19 14.65 13.62
C ALA A 143 -5.54 13.99 12.39
N TYR A 144 -5.99 12.83 11.94
CA TYR A 144 -5.34 12.11 10.84
C TYR A 144 -6.29 11.18 10.10
N SER A 145 -6.05 11.03 8.80
CA SER A 145 -6.63 9.96 7.99
C SER A 145 -5.55 9.04 7.44
N MET A 146 -5.95 7.82 7.10
CA MET A 146 -5.09 6.84 6.47
C MET A 146 -5.28 6.90 4.96
N ALA A 147 -4.20 6.70 4.23
CA ALA A 147 -4.23 6.65 2.77
C ALA A 147 -3.42 5.47 2.23
N LEU A 148 -3.92 4.91 1.13
CA LEU A 148 -3.22 3.98 0.25
C LEU A 148 -2.81 4.73 -0.99
N HIS A 149 -1.50 4.85 -1.21
CA HIS A 149 -0.95 5.75 -2.21
C HIS A 149 0.08 5.02 -3.05
N TYR A 150 -0.04 5.07 -4.38
CA TYR A 150 1.02 4.59 -5.27
C TYR A 150 1.74 5.78 -5.90
N CYS A 151 3.07 5.81 -5.77
CA CYS A 151 3.90 6.85 -6.35
C CYS A 151 4.91 6.26 -7.35
N ASP A 152 4.80 6.66 -8.61
CA ASP A 152 5.75 6.31 -9.67
C ASP A 152 7.14 6.91 -9.42
N THR A 153 7.22 8.02 -8.67
CA THR A 153 8.46 8.58 -8.13
C THR A 153 9.00 7.69 -7.00
N GLY A 154 9.51 6.52 -7.39
CA GLY A 154 10.03 5.49 -6.49
C GLY A 154 9.44 4.10 -6.71
N ASN A 155 8.37 3.95 -7.49
CA ASN A 155 7.60 2.71 -7.64
C ASN A 155 7.07 2.17 -6.30
N GLU A 156 6.60 3.04 -5.42
CA GLU A 156 6.26 2.66 -4.04
C GLU A 156 4.75 2.61 -3.80
N LEU A 157 4.27 1.49 -3.25
CA LEU A 157 2.99 1.43 -2.56
C LEU A 157 3.22 1.85 -1.11
N ARG A 158 2.52 2.91 -0.68
CA ARG A 158 2.70 3.54 0.63
C ARG A 158 1.41 3.49 1.44
N PHE A 159 1.57 3.19 2.72
CA PHE A 159 0.56 3.27 3.76
C PHE A 159 1.02 4.30 4.77
N GLY A 160 0.20 5.31 5.02
CA GLY A 160 0.66 6.44 5.81
C GLY A 160 -0.44 7.38 6.22
N ARG A 161 0.02 8.45 6.87
CA ARG A 161 -0.85 9.48 7.42
C ARG A 161 -0.93 10.66 6.47
N HIS A 162 -2.13 11.15 6.31
CA HIS A 162 -2.41 12.40 5.63
C HIS A 162 -2.78 13.50 6.62
N ALA A 163 -2.47 14.74 6.26
CA ALA A 163 -3.13 15.87 6.91
C ALA A 163 -4.64 15.77 6.70
N ASP A 164 -5.42 16.28 7.65
CA ASP A 164 -6.87 16.28 7.61
C ASP A 164 -7.42 16.86 6.29
N SER A 165 -8.62 16.41 5.89
CA SER A 165 -9.34 16.90 4.71
C SER A 165 -8.57 16.79 3.38
N PHE A 166 -8.03 15.62 3.05
CA PHE A 166 -7.32 15.38 1.78
C PHE A 166 -6.10 16.29 1.56
N GLY A 167 -5.45 16.75 2.65
CA GLY A 167 -4.32 17.71 2.62
C GLY A 167 -3.00 17.23 2.00
N ALA A 168 -1.86 17.45 2.64
CA ALA A 168 -0.57 16.95 2.14
C ALA A 168 -0.21 15.59 2.75
N TRP A 169 0.53 14.75 2.01
CA TRP A 169 1.17 13.54 2.56
C TRP A 169 2.14 13.92 3.67
N GLN A 170 2.00 13.34 4.86
CA GLN A 170 2.82 13.73 6.01
C GLN A 170 3.92 12.71 6.31
N ALA A 171 3.60 11.42 6.32
CA ALA A 171 4.58 10.38 6.65
C ALA A 171 4.17 9.00 6.13
N ASN A 172 5.17 8.26 5.64
CA ASN A 172 5.05 6.81 5.45
C ASN A 172 5.10 6.13 6.82
N VAL A 173 4.13 5.28 7.11
CA VAL A 173 4.22 4.33 8.24
C VAL A 173 4.85 3.03 7.75
N PHE A 174 4.44 2.59 6.56
CA PHE A 174 4.94 1.39 5.89
C PHE A 174 4.92 1.62 4.37
N ALA A 175 5.95 1.16 3.66
CA ALA A 175 5.97 1.15 2.19
C ALA A 175 6.61 -0.11 1.61
N MET A 176 6.20 -0.44 0.38
CA MET A 176 6.84 -1.47 -0.45
C MET A 176 7.23 -0.88 -1.79
N ASN A 177 8.48 -1.09 -2.19
CA ASN A 177 8.87 -0.89 -3.56
C ASN A 177 8.31 -2.04 -4.42
N MET A 178 7.48 -1.71 -5.39
CA MET A 178 6.78 -2.70 -6.23
C MET A 178 7.65 -3.29 -7.34
N VAL A 179 8.88 -2.79 -7.50
CA VAL A 179 9.87 -3.33 -8.45
C VAL A 179 10.93 -4.13 -7.71
N SER A 180 11.58 -3.56 -6.70
CA SER A 180 12.65 -4.26 -5.95
C SER A 180 12.11 -5.21 -4.88
N GLY A 181 10.85 -5.04 -4.46
CA GLY A 181 10.29 -5.78 -3.32
C GLY A 181 10.74 -5.27 -1.95
N ASN A 182 11.54 -4.20 -1.89
CA ASN A 182 12.04 -3.65 -0.63
C ASN A 182 10.88 -3.20 0.25
N PHE A 183 10.86 -3.69 1.48
CA PHE A 183 9.89 -3.37 2.50
C PHE A 183 10.50 -2.39 3.51
N THR A 184 9.85 -1.26 3.77
CA THR A 184 10.30 -0.26 4.73
C THR A 184 9.22 0.03 5.77
N ILE A 185 9.61 0.06 7.04
CA ILE A 185 8.78 0.52 8.16
C ILE A 185 9.53 1.69 8.80
N SER A 186 8.84 2.81 9.06
CA SER A 186 9.45 3.98 9.72
C SER A 186 9.54 3.83 11.25
N GLY A 187 8.78 2.92 11.84
CA GLY A 187 8.86 2.50 13.24
C GLY A 187 9.53 1.13 13.46
N GLN A 188 9.26 0.52 14.61
CA GLN A 188 9.76 -0.81 14.96
C GLN A 188 8.84 -1.91 14.43
N GLY A 189 9.41 -2.96 13.83
CA GLY A 189 8.69 -4.19 13.52
C GLY A 189 8.55 -5.05 14.78
N TYR A 190 7.33 -5.17 15.33
CA TYR A 190 7.08 -5.99 16.52
C TYR A 190 6.43 -7.34 16.13
N GLN A 191 7.08 -8.45 16.49
CA GLN A 191 6.59 -9.80 16.23
C GLN A 191 6.32 -10.56 17.55
N PRO A 192 5.12 -10.41 18.14
CA PRO A 192 4.79 -11.09 19.38
C PRO A 192 4.74 -12.61 19.17
N GLY A 193 5.62 -13.33 19.86
CA GLY A 193 5.72 -14.80 19.76
C GLY A 193 6.76 -15.31 18.77
N GLY A 194 7.52 -14.43 18.08
CA GLY A 194 8.73 -14.80 17.34
C GLY A 194 8.51 -15.94 16.33
N GLY A 195 7.80 -15.66 15.23
CA GLY A 195 7.83 -16.51 14.05
C GLY A 195 9.10 -16.25 13.22
N SER A 196 9.31 -17.02 12.16
CA SER A 196 10.57 -16.97 11.41
C SER A 196 10.64 -15.79 10.44
N TRP A 197 11.74 -15.01 10.52
CA TRP A 197 12.37 -14.40 9.35
C TRP A 197 13.50 -15.34 8.94
N ALA A 198 13.24 -16.25 8.01
CA ALA A 198 14.18 -17.29 7.61
C ALA A 198 14.67 -17.09 6.19
N ASP A 199 15.96 -17.38 6.02
CA ASP A 199 16.57 -17.57 4.73
C ASP A 199 16.66 -19.05 4.37
N SER A 200 16.57 -19.36 3.08
CA SER A 200 16.84 -20.70 2.58
C SER A 200 18.33 -21.03 2.73
N SER A 201 18.67 -22.06 3.51
CA SER A 201 20.06 -22.41 3.86
C SER A 201 20.43 -23.87 3.56
N ASP A 202 19.60 -24.59 2.80
CA ASP A 202 19.82 -25.99 2.41
C ASP A 202 21.11 -26.15 1.57
N GLU A 203 21.89 -27.21 1.82
CA GLU A 203 23.16 -27.44 1.12
C GLU A 203 22.98 -27.58 -0.41
N ARG A 204 21.83 -28.10 -0.85
CA ARG A 204 21.52 -28.29 -2.28
C ARG A 204 21.30 -26.97 -3.01
N LEU A 205 21.04 -25.90 -2.26
CA LEU A 205 20.88 -24.54 -2.77
C LEU A 205 22.22 -23.79 -2.80
N LYS A 206 23.32 -24.42 -2.34
CA LYS A 206 24.64 -23.80 -2.21
C LYS A 206 25.66 -24.52 -3.10
N HIS A 207 26.61 -23.76 -3.63
CA HIS A 207 27.77 -24.29 -4.36
C HIS A 207 29.04 -23.54 -3.94
N ASN A 208 30.22 -24.09 -4.25
CA ASN A 208 31.52 -23.52 -3.86
C ASN A 208 31.68 -23.28 -2.35
N ILE A 209 31.17 -24.20 -1.53
CA ILE A 209 31.24 -24.12 -0.06
C ILE A 209 32.70 -24.26 0.39
N ARG A 210 33.21 -23.27 1.12
CA ARG A 210 34.59 -23.24 1.66
C ARG A 210 34.57 -22.77 3.12
N PRO A 211 35.50 -23.23 3.98
CA PRO A 211 35.63 -22.72 5.34
C PRO A 211 35.96 -21.23 5.36
N ILE A 212 35.48 -20.52 6.39
CA ILE A 212 35.92 -19.16 6.71
C ILE A 212 37.24 -19.28 7.47
N ALA A 213 38.25 -18.50 7.07
CA ALA A 213 39.57 -18.49 7.69
C ALA A 213 39.99 -17.07 8.09
N GLY A 214 40.82 -16.95 9.12
CA GLY A 214 41.28 -15.68 9.65
C GLY A 214 40.16 -14.89 10.32
N ALA A 215 39.18 -15.60 10.88
CA ALA A 215 38.00 -15.00 11.47
C ALA A 215 38.35 -14.25 12.76
N LEU A 216 39.21 -14.82 13.60
CA LEU A 216 39.67 -14.21 14.84
C LEU A 216 40.43 -12.92 14.56
N GLU A 217 41.37 -12.95 13.63
CA GLU A 217 42.16 -11.77 13.25
C GLU A 217 41.27 -10.63 12.73
N LYS A 218 40.27 -10.96 11.88
CA LYS A 218 39.32 -9.95 11.37
C LYS A 218 38.47 -9.37 12.47
N LEU A 219 37.83 -10.21 13.30
CA LEU A 219 36.95 -9.73 14.37
C LEU A 219 37.71 -8.97 15.46
N ALA A 220 38.96 -9.34 15.74
CA ALA A 220 39.81 -8.63 16.70
C ALA A 220 40.17 -7.20 16.28
N ARG A 221 40.02 -6.84 14.99
CA ARG A 221 40.18 -5.46 14.49
C ARG A 221 38.93 -4.60 14.66
N LEU A 222 37.78 -5.18 14.98
CA LEU A 222 36.55 -4.42 15.19
C LEU A 222 36.48 -3.88 16.62
N GLN A 223 35.92 -2.68 16.77
CA GLN A 223 35.69 -2.05 18.06
C GLN A 223 34.19 -1.85 18.31
N GLY A 224 33.66 -2.50 19.34
CA GLY A 224 32.33 -2.17 19.86
C GLY A 224 32.37 -0.81 20.58
N VAL A 225 31.36 0.01 20.33
CA VAL A 225 31.22 1.36 20.89
C VAL A 225 29.83 1.59 21.46
N GLU A 226 29.72 2.53 22.39
CA GLU A 226 28.45 3.10 22.85
C GLU A 226 28.33 4.54 22.35
N PHE A 227 27.11 4.99 22.03
CA PHE A 227 26.87 6.28 21.40
C PHE A 227 25.47 6.82 21.66
N ASP A 228 25.34 8.14 21.49
CA ASP A 228 24.07 8.86 21.43
C ASP A 228 23.87 9.47 20.04
N TRP A 229 22.64 9.39 19.51
CA TRP A 229 22.31 9.94 18.20
C TRP A 229 22.33 11.47 18.20
N ARG A 230 22.99 12.09 17.21
CA ARG A 230 22.99 13.56 17.03
C ARG A 230 21.60 14.13 16.73
N LYS A 231 20.72 13.34 16.09
CA LYS A 231 19.32 13.67 15.81
C LYS A 231 18.39 12.59 16.35
N PRO A 232 18.14 12.54 17.67
CA PRO A 232 17.37 11.45 18.28
C PRO A 232 16.01 11.22 17.61
N LYS A 233 15.29 12.28 17.24
CA LYS A 233 13.98 12.18 16.58
C LYS A 233 14.03 11.45 15.23
N ALA A 234 15.07 11.68 14.43
CA ALA A 234 15.29 11.02 13.14
C ALA A 234 15.48 9.51 13.29
N HIS A 235 16.07 9.10 14.42
CA HIS A 235 16.38 7.71 14.74
C HIS A 235 15.43 7.14 15.80
N GLY A 236 14.18 7.59 15.82
CA GLY A 236 13.12 7.00 16.67
C GLY A 236 13.25 7.27 18.18
N ASN A 237 14.01 8.30 18.57
CA ASN A 237 14.36 8.65 19.95
C ASN A 237 14.89 7.47 20.76
N GLN A 238 15.75 6.67 20.13
CA GLN A 238 16.43 5.60 20.84
C GLN A 238 17.22 6.15 22.03
N PRO A 239 17.22 5.44 23.18
CA PRO A 239 18.08 5.79 24.31
C PRO A 239 19.56 5.55 23.95
N HIS A 240 20.44 5.73 24.93
CA HIS A 240 21.85 5.38 24.81
C HIS A 240 22.01 3.98 24.18
N SER A 241 22.79 3.90 23.10
CA SER A 241 22.83 2.75 22.20
C SER A 241 24.24 2.20 22.05
N GLY A 242 24.36 0.90 21.75
CA GLY A 242 25.63 0.22 21.49
C GLY A 242 25.68 -0.38 20.08
N GLY A 243 26.87 -0.46 19.49
CA GLY A 243 27.06 -1.01 18.16
C GLY A 243 28.46 -0.81 17.59
N PHE A 244 28.55 -0.61 16.28
CA PHE A 244 29.80 -0.38 15.55
C PHE A 244 29.73 0.92 14.74
N ILE A 245 30.89 1.53 14.52
CA ILE A 245 31.03 2.63 13.56
C ILE A 245 31.18 2.05 12.15
N ALA A 246 30.32 2.46 11.21
CA ALA A 246 30.29 1.92 9.85
C ALA A 246 31.65 2.08 9.13
N GLN A 247 32.34 3.19 9.33
CA GLN A 247 33.66 3.48 8.76
C GLN A 247 34.74 2.51 9.24
N ASP A 248 34.69 2.10 10.51
CA ASP A 248 35.65 1.14 11.08
C ASP A 248 35.37 -0.27 10.56
N VAL A 249 34.10 -0.66 10.50
CA VAL A 249 33.68 -1.93 9.90
C VAL A 249 34.07 -1.98 8.43
N GLN A 250 33.92 -0.89 7.68
CA GLN A 250 34.26 -0.82 6.26
C GLN A 250 35.71 -1.21 5.95
N GLN A 251 36.64 -0.92 6.87
CA GLN A 251 38.06 -1.25 6.70
C GLN A 251 38.33 -2.77 6.80
N VAL A 252 37.46 -3.51 7.47
CA VAL A 252 37.61 -4.96 7.71
C VAL A 252 36.65 -5.79 6.83
N PHE A 253 35.40 -5.33 6.71
CA PHE A 253 34.30 -5.95 5.98
C PHE A 253 33.60 -4.89 5.11
N PRO A 254 34.24 -4.41 4.03
CA PRO A 254 33.64 -3.41 3.14
C PRO A 254 32.30 -3.87 2.55
N GLU A 255 32.11 -5.18 2.38
CA GLU A 255 30.89 -5.79 1.87
C GLU A 255 29.67 -5.67 2.81
N PHE A 256 29.88 -5.35 4.09
CA PHE A 256 28.78 -5.12 5.05
C PHE A 256 28.27 -3.68 5.04
N ILE A 257 28.92 -2.81 4.27
CA ILE A 257 28.63 -1.39 4.23
C ILE A 257 28.04 -1.01 2.87
N THR A 258 26.87 -0.41 2.90
CA THR A 258 26.28 0.24 1.72
C THR A 258 26.39 1.74 1.84
N SER A 259 26.55 2.42 0.71
CA SER A 259 26.48 3.88 0.63
C SER A 259 25.19 4.25 -0.08
N GLU A 260 24.33 4.98 0.60
CA GLU A 260 23.03 5.40 0.07
C GLU A 260 22.89 6.90 0.18
N LYS A 261 22.07 7.50 -0.67
CA LYS A 261 21.75 8.92 -0.57
C LYS A 261 21.10 9.19 0.78
N CYS A 262 21.61 10.18 1.50
CA CYS A 262 21.01 10.59 2.78
C CYS A 262 19.58 11.10 2.58
N ASP A 263 18.78 10.99 3.62
CA ASP A 263 17.49 11.68 3.68
C ASP A 263 17.64 13.14 4.12
N ALA A 264 16.56 13.90 4.07
CA ALA A 264 16.56 15.32 4.44
C ALA A 264 17.03 15.56 5.88
N GLU A 265 16.84 14.60 6.78
CA GLU A 265 17.24 14.71 8.17
C GLU A 265 18.74 14.41 8.36
N GLU A 266 19.31 13.49 7.61
CA GLU A 266 20.71 13.08 7.74
C GLU A 266 21.67 13.91 6.88
N CYS A 267 21.23 14.48 5.76
CA CYS A 267 22.12 15.15 4.80
C CYS A 267 22.91 16.33 5.37
N GLY A 268 22.42 16.98 6.42
CA GLY A 268 23.16 18.05 7.09
C GLY A 268 24.31 17.57 7.99
N LEU A 269 24.47 16.25 8.15
CA LEU A 269 25.47 15.62 9.03
C LEU A 269 26.54 14.84 8.27
N VAL A 270 26.36 14.63 6.96
CA VAL A 270 27.25 13.80 6.13
C VAL A 270 27.83 14.60 4.97
N ASP A 271 29.12 14.42 4.73
CA ASP A 271 29.78 14.99 3.56
C ASP A 271 29.36 14.23 2.30
N GLN A 272 29.22 14.93 1.17
CA GLN A 272 28.89 14.35 -0.15
C GLN A 272 27.48 13.79 -0.32
N GLY A 273 26.57 13.99 0.65
CA GLY A 273 25.15 13.66 0.50
C GLY A 273 24.83 12.16 0.50
N ASN A 274 25.76 11.33 0.94
CA ASN A 274 25.54 9.90 1.14
C ASN A 274 25.81 9.52 2.60
N VAL A 275 25.01 8.60 3.14
CA VAL A 275 25.20 7.98 4.45
C VAL A 275 25.70 6.55 4.27
N LEU A 276 26.58 6.11 5.17
CA LEU A 276 27.00 4.70 5.23
C LEU A 276 26.02 3.93 6.12
N LYS A 277 25.48 2.82 5.60
CA LYS A 277 24.60 1.92 6.35
C LYS A 277 25.32 0.60 6.61
N LEU A 278 25.35 0.22 7.88
CA LEU A 278 25.87 -1.08 8.33
C LEU A 278 24.78 -2.13 8.24
N SER A 279 25.05 -3.22 7.51
CA SER A 279 24.22 -4.42 7.49
C SER A 279 25.08 -5.60 7.93
N LEU A 280 24.85 -6.11 9.14
CA LEU A 280 25.50 -7.32 9.63
C LEU A 280 24.72 -8.53 9.10
N PRO A 281 25.23 -9.25 8.07
CA PRO A 281 24.50 -10.37 7.50
C PRO A 281 24.70 -11.61 8.38
N PHE A 282 23.92 -12.67 8.13
CA PHE A 282 24.07 -13.96 8.84
C PHE A 282 25.49 -14.56 8.79
N VAL A 283 26.31 -14.17 7.82
CA VAL A 283 27.73 -14.57 7.77
C VAL A 283 28.56 -14.01 8.92
N PHE A 284 28.14 -12.90 9.55
CA PHE A 284 28.81 -12.34 10.72
C PHE A 284 28.82 -13.34 11.89
N ASP A 285 27.69 -14.01 12.14
CA ASP A 285 27.60 -15.06 13.17
C ASP A 285 28.52 -16.24 12.86
N ALA A 286 28.68 -16.59 11.57
CA ALA A 286 29.62 -17.62 11.13
C ALA A 286 31.08 -17.21 11.38
N TYR A 287 31.45 -15.93 11.17
CA TYR A 287 32.76 -15.40 11.57
C TYR A 287 32.98 -15.53 13.08
N VAL A 288 31.97 -15.22 13.90
CA VAL A 288 32.08 -15.36 15.38
C VAL A 288 32.36 -16.81 15.76
N VAL A 289 31.66 -17.78 15.16
CA VAL A 289 31.89 -19.20 15.41
C VAL A 289 33.32 -19.63 15.04
N GLU A 290 33.80 -19.26 13.85
CA GLU A 290 35.15 -19.65 13.43
C GLU A 290 36.24 -18.93 14.24
N ALA A 291 36.03 -17.67 14.65
CA ALA A 291 36.96 -16.97 15.53
C ALA A 291 37.11 -17.65 16.90
N ILE A 292 36.00 -18.15 17.47
CA ILE A 292 36.03 -18.92 18.73
C ILE A 292 36.79 -20.24 18.55
N LYS A 293 36.64 -20.92 17.40
CA LYS A 293 37.39 -22.14 17.10
C LYS A 293 38.88 -21.87 16.94
N GLU A 294 39.25 -20.82 16.21
CA GLU A 294 40.63 -20.37 16.06
C GLU A 294 41.24 -20.03 17.43
N LEU A 295 40.54 -19.23 18.25
CA LEU A 295 40.99 -18.87 19.60
C LEU A 295 41.16 -20.10 20.51
N LYS A 296 40.23 -21.07 20.41
CA LYS A 296 40.35 -22.34 21.16
C LYS A 296 41.58 -23.12 20.73
N ALA A 297 41.84 -23.23 19.42
CA ALA A 297 43.00 -23.94 18.91
C ALA A 297 44.31 -23.28 19.39
N GLU A 298 44.39 -21.96 19.38
CA GLU A 298 45.53 -21.22 19.96
C GLU A 298 45.68 -21.47 21.46
N ASN A 299 44.58 -21.47 22.23
CA ASN A 299 44.62 -21.73 23.67
C ASN A 299 45.07 -23.16 24.00
N ASP A 300 44.56 -24.16 23.26
CA ASP A 300 44.94 -25.55 23.43
C ASP A 300 46.43 -25.75 23.11
N ASN A 301 46.92 -25.10 22.05
CA ASN A 301 48.35 -25.10 21.71
C ASN A 301 49.20 -24.45 22.81
N LEU A 302 48.80 -23.28 23.31
CA LEU A 302 49.49 -22.60 24.42
C LEU A 302 49.55 -23.46 25.68
N ARG A 303 48.46 -24.16 26.02
CA ARG A 303 48.43 -25.09 27.17
C ARG A 303 49.37 -26.27 26.98
N ALA A 304 49.44 -26.84 25.78
CA ALA A 304 50.36 -27.94 25.47
C ALA A 304 51.83 -27.51 25.59
N VAL A 305 52.17 -26.32 25.07
CA VAL A 305 53.52 -25.75 25.20
C VAL A 305 53.87 -25.51 26.67
N LEU A 306 52.95 -24.94 27.44
CA LEU A 306 53.15 -24.73 28.88
C LEU A 306 53.40 -26.04 29.63
N GLN A 307 52.61 -27.08 29.35
CA GLN A 307 52.80 -28.40 29.95
C GLN A 307 54.18 -28.98 29.61
N SER A 308 54.58 -28.94 28.34
CA SER A 308 55.91 -29.41 27.91
C SER A 308 57.05 -28.67 28.60
N HIS A 309 56.92 -27.36 28.78
CA HIS A 309 57.90 -26.58 29.54
C HIS A 309 57.94 -26.96 31.01
N THR A 310 56.78 -27.21 31.64
CA THR A 310 56.72 -27.69 33.03
C THR A 310 57.44 -29.03 33.19
N GLU A 311 57.17 -29.99 32.30
CA GLU A 311 57.83 -31.30 32.30
C GLU A 311 59.36 -31.19 32.13
N ALA A 312 59.82 -30.32 31.24
CA ALA A 312 61.25 -30.07 31.04
C ALA A 312 61.92 -29.43 32.27
N ILE A 313 61.25 -28.49 32.93
CA ILE A 313 61.76 -27.85 34.16
C ILE A 313 61.87 -28.88 35.29
N ASP A 314 60.86 -29.74 35.46
CA ASP A 314 60.86 -30.77 36.50
C ASP A 314 61.96 -31.82 36.26
N ALA A 315 62.21 -32.19 35.00
CA ALA A 315 63.34 -33.03 34.62
C ALA A 315 64.69 -32.39 35.00
N LEU A 316 64.91 -31.13 34.64
CA LEU A 316 66.14 -30.39 34.99
C LEU A 316 66.32 -30.26 36.52
N ARG A 317 65.24 -30.01 37.27
CA ARG A 317 65.28 -29.98 38.74
C ARG A 317 65.68 -31.33 39.32
N ALA A 318 65.14 -32.42 38.78
CA ALA A 318 65.50 -33.77 39.21
C ALA A 318 66.99 -34.06 38.95
N GLU A 319 67.54 -33.62 37.81
CA GLU A 319 68.97 -33.73 37.52
C GLU A 319 69.83 -32.99 38.57
N VAL A 320 69.51 -31.71 38.85
CA VAL A 320 70.22 -30.89 39.84
C VAL A 320 70.17 -31.52 41.24
N VAL A 321 69.03 -32.08 41.65
CA VAL A 321 68.88 -32.73 42.96
C VAL A 321 69.62 -34.08 43.02
N SER A 322 69.76 -34.78 41.90
CA SER A 322 70.42 -36.09 41.82
C SER A 322 71.95 -36.04 41.87
N GLY A 323 72.57 -34.85 41.87
CA GLY A 323 74.01 -34.67 42.08
C GLY A 323 74.89 -35.21 40.94
N LYS A 324 74.37 -35.23 39.71
CA LYS A 324 75.21 -35.31 38.50
C LYS A 324 75.65 -33.93 38.05
#